data_AF-A0A368BUW9-F1
#
_entry.id   AF-A0A368BUW9-F1
#
_cell.length_a   1.000
_cell.length_b   1.000
_cell.length_c   1.000
_cell.angle_alpha   90.00
_cell.angle_beta   90.00
_cell.angle_gamma   90.00
#
_symmetry.space_group_name_H-M   'P 1'
#
loop_
_entity.id
_entity.type
_entity.pdbx_description
1 polymer ?
#
loop_
_entity_poly.entity_id
_entity_poly.type
_entity_poly.pdbx_seq_one_letter_code
_entity_poly.pdbx_strand_id
1 'polypeptide(L)'
;RDVEARGHDYKKVMDQISKRKTDKNLYIDSQAEYSDIILRAFKIQDQEDEILDIGYEMFLPNSIYIEKIINSFEKSESLQIAHEYVGTESQKITLIGKPESDFLNDLEERLIPELSELQIKKTYWPDSLFSVVLFFIIYSILFISKEELE
;
A
#
# COMPACT_ATOMS: atom_id res chain seq x y z
N ARG A 1 14.23 -10.79 9.81
CA ARG A 1 13.78 -9.91 10.94
C ARG A 1 13.80 -10.58 12.32
N ASP A 2 12.86 -11.46 12.68
CA ASP A 2 12.73 -11.91 14.09
C ASP A 2 13.90 -12.81 14.54
N VAL A 3 14.52 -13.54 13.60
CA VAL A 3 15.76 -14.28 13.85
C VAL A 3 16.98 -13.36 13.82
N GLU A 4 17.23 -12.67 12.70
CA GLU A 4 18.46 -11.88 12.49
C GLU A 4 18.53 -10.61 13.34
N ALA A 5 17.44 -9.85 13.46
CA ALA A 5 17.44 -8.55 14.13
C ALA A 5 17.01 -8.62 15.60
N ARG A 6 16.27 -9.67 15.99
CA ARG A 6 15.73 -9.83 17.35
C ARG A 6 16.27 -11.06 18.09
N GLY A 7 17.12 -11.87 17.44
CA GLY A 7 17.80 -13.01 18.06
C GLY A 7 16.88 -14.16 18.47
N HIS A 8 15.67 -14.25 17.90
CA HIS A 8 14.78 -15.38 18.19
C HIS A 8 15.24 -16.66 17.49
N ASP A 9 14.96 -17.79 18.12
CA ASP A 9 15.21 -19.11 17.53
C ASP A 9 14.28 -19.35 16.33
N TYR A 10 14.87 -19.72 15.18
CA TYR A 10 14.14 -19.95 13.93
C TYR A 10 13.01 -20.97 14.10
N LYS A 11 13.29 -22.08 14.80
CA LYS A 11 12.30 -23.14 14.99
C LYS A 11 11.12 -22.65 15.82
N LYS A 12 11.37 -21.90 16.90
CA LYS A 12 10.30 -21.24 17.68
C LYS A 12 9.46 -20.28 16.84
N VAL A 13 10.08 -19.49 15.96
CA VAL A 13 9.35 -18.56 15.08
C VAL A 13 8.45 -19.34 14.11
N MET A 14 8.97 -20.39 13.47
CA MET A 14 8.19 -21.23 12.55
C MET A 14 7.06 -21.99 13.25
N ASP A 15 7.29 -22.48 14.47
CA ASP A 15 6.26 -23.12 15.28
C ASP A 15 5.13 -22.13 15.63
N GLN A 16 5.48 -20.89 15.97
CA GLN A 16 4.49 -19.84 16.23
C GLN A 16 3.68 -19.48 14.98
N ILE A 17 4.33 -19.33 13.83
CA ILE A 17 3.65 -19.08 12.55
C ILE A 17 2.66 -20.21 12.24
N SER A 18 3.11 -21.46 12.40
CA SER A 18 2.29 -22.64 12.12
C SER A 18 1.07 -22.73 13.04
N LYS A 19 1.25 -22.49 14.34
CA LYS A 19 0.15 -22.49 15.32
C LYS A 19 -0.88 -21.40 15.04
N ARG A 20 -0.44 -20.21 14.63
CA ARG A 20 -1.31 -19.06 14.36
C ARG A 20 -1.99 -19.12 13.00
N LYS A 21 -1.57 -20.03 12.12
CA LYS A 21 -2.13 -20.15 10.76
C LYS A 21 -3.62 -20.53 10.80
N THR A 22 -4.00 -21.46 11.66
CA THR A 22 -5.40 -21.86 11.81
C THR A 22 -6.26 -20.69 12.29
N ASP A 23 -5.80 -19.96 13.32
CA ASP A 23 -6.52 -18.79 13.85
C ASP A 23 -6.62 -17.67 12.81
N LYS A 24 -5.54 -17.43 12.05
CA LYS A 24 -5.55 -16.46 10.95
C LYS A 24 -6.64 -16.80 9.95
N ASN A 25 -6.69 -18.05 9.48
CA ASN A 25 -7.66 -18.48 8.48
C ASN A 25 -9.10 -18.37 8.99
N LEU A 26 -9.34 -18.68 10.27
CA LEU A 26 -10.70 -18.69 10.84
C LEU A 26 -11.22 -17.29 11.18
N TYR A 27 -10.34 -16.37 11.60
CA TYR A 27 -10.77 -15.12 12.24
C TYR A 27 -10.26 -13.85 11.57
N ILE A 28 -9.19 -13.93 10.78
CA ILE A 28 -8.54 -12.77 10.17
C ILE A 28 -8.83 -12.72 8.67
N ASP A 29 -8.64 -13.82 7.96
CA ASP A 29 -8.74 -13.84 6.49
C ASP A 29 -10.17 -13.52 6.00
N SER A 30 -11.20 -13.91 6.75
CA SER A 30 -12.60 -13.58 6.43
C SER A 30 -12.91 -12.08 6.49
N GLN A 31 -12.11 -11.28 7.20
CA GLN A 31 -12.33 -9.83 7.27
C GLN A 31 -12.00 -9.14 5.94
N ALA A 32 -11.17 -9.76 5.11
CA ALA A 32 -10.84 -9.24 3.78
C ALA A 32 -12.07 -9.16 2.86
N GLU A 33 -13.07 -10.03 3.05
CA GLU A 33 -14.30 -10.05 2.24
C GLU A 33 -15.15 -8.77 2.40
N TYR A 34 -14.98 -8.06 3.52
CA TYR A 34 -15.71 -6.84 3.84
C TYR A 34 -14.85 -5.58 3.74
N SER A 35 -13.64 -5.69 3.18
CA SER A 35 -12.70 -4.58 3.09
C SER A 35 -12.88 -3.80 1.79
N ASP A 36 -12.93 -2.47 1.87
CA ASP A 36 -12.95 -1.60 0.68
C ASP A 36 -11.60 -1.58 -0.04
N ILE A 37 -10.49 -1.72 0.69
CA ILE A 37 -9.16 -1.73 0.10
C ILE A 37 -8.37 -2.91 0.67
N ILE A 38 -7.88 -3.77 -0.22
CA ILE A 38 -7.03 -4.90 0.15
C ILE A 38 -5.61 -4.63 -0.32
N LEU A 39 -4.67 -4.59 0.63
CA LEU A 39 -3.24 -4.48 0.35
C LEU A 39 -2.58 -5.86 0.44
N ARG A 40 -1.87 -6.25 -0.61
CA ARG A 40 -1.05 -7.47 -0.66
C ARG A 40 0.40 -7.11 -0.95
N ALA A 41 1.29 -7.48 -0.06
CA ALA A 41 2.73 -7.43 -0.32
C ALA A 41 3.18 -8.70 -1.06
N PHE A 42 4.07 -8.56 -2.04
CA PHE A 42 4.70 -9.68 -2.74
C PHE A 42 6.20 -9.44 -2.90
N LYS A 43 6.96 -10.53 -3.11
CA LYS A 43 8.41 -10.48 -3.34
C LYS A 43 8.65 -10.24 -4.84
N ILE A 44 9.46 -9.25 -5.20
CA ILE A 44 9.68 -8.87 -6.61
C ILE A 44 10.64 -9.85 -7.33
N GLN A 45 11.60 -10.43 -6.63
CA GLN A 45 12.53 -11.43 -7.19
C GLN A 45 12.83 -12.56 -6.21
N ASP A 46 13.07 -13.77 -6.74
CA ASP A 46 13.42 -14.95 -5.96
C ASP A 46 14.93 -15.16 -5.75
N GLN A 47 15.76 -14.13 -5.95
CA GLN A 47 17.20 -14.28 -5.77
C GLN A 47 17.58 -14.49 -4.29
N GLU A 48 18.59 -15.33 -4.08
CA GLU A 48 19.10 -15.80 -2.78
C GLU A 48 19.83 -14.71 -1.98
N ASP A 49 20.08 -13.54 -2.58
CA ASP A 49 20.87 -12.47 -1.97
C ASP A 49 20.00 -11.48 -1.15
N GLU A 50 20.23 -11.55 0.16
CA GLU A 50 19.94 -10.73 1.36
C GLU A 50 19.03 -9.47 1.32
N ILE A 51 18.72 -8.83 0.19
CA ILE A 51 17.85 -7.65 0.14
C ILE A 51 16.46 -8.04 -0.37
N LEU A 52 15.52 -8.17 0.58
CA LEU A 52 14.12 -8.45 0.27
C LEU A 52 13.47 -7.23 -0.41
N ASP A 53 13.36 -7.28 -1.75
CA ASP A 53 12.61 -6.29 -2.50
C ASP A 53 11.12 -6.63 -2.51
N ILE A 54 10.29 -5.70 -2.02
CA ILE A 54 8.86 -5.90 -1.78
C ILE A 54 8.06 -4.99 -2.70
N GLY A 55 7.16 -5.59 -3.48
CA GLY A 55 6.12 -4.90 -4.22
C GLY A 55 4.78 -4.94 -3.50
N TYR A 56 3.86 -4.08 -3.91
CA TYR A 56 2.50 -4.05 -3.37
C TYR A 56 1.47 -4.15 -4.49
N GLU A 57 0.44 -4.97 -4.27
CA GLU A 57 -0.81 -4.94 -5.01
C GLU A 57 -1.88 -4.32 -4.11
N MET A 58 -2.64 -3.37 -4.64
CA MET A 58 -3.82 -2.81 -3.99
C MET A 58 -5.05 -3.15 -4.82
N PHE A 59 -6.06 -3.73 -4.17
CA PHE A 59 -7.35 -4.01 -4.79
C PHE A 59 -8.38 -3.05 -4.22
N LEU A 60 -9.11 -2.37 -5.10
CA LEU A 60 -10.10 -1.35 -4.76
C LEU A 60 -11.39 -1.57 -5.60
N PRO A 61 -12.57 -1.14 -5.14
CA PRO A 61 -13.78 -1.05 -5.93
C PRO A 61 -13.61 -0.14 -7.14
N ASN A 62 -14.27 -0.46 -8.25
CA ASN A 62 -14.30 0.38 -9.46
C ASN A 62 -14.96 1.75 -9.24
N SER A 63 -15.72 1.92 -8.15
CA SER A 63 -16.31 3.20 -7.77
C SER A 63 -15.27 4.22 -7.30
N ILE A 64 -14.08 3.80 -6.85
CA ILE A 64 -13.03 4.73 -6.41
C ILE A 64 -12.30 5.27 -7.63
N TYR A 65 -12.41 6.57 -7.89
CA TYR A 65 -11.73 7.20 -9.02
C TYR A 65 -10.23 7.42 -8.74
N ILE A 66 -9.38 6.60 -9.35
CA ILE A 66 -7.92 6.60 -9.12
C ILE A 66 -7.07 7.10 -10.31
N GLU A 67 -7.67 7.46 -11.45
CA GLU A 67 -6.90 7.86 -12.63
C GLU A 67 -6.02 9.09 -12.37
N LYS A 68 -6.55 10.08 -11.65
CA LYS A 68 -5.81 11.32 -11.35
C LYS A 68 -4.54 11.06 -10.54
N ILE A 69 -4.62 10.13 -9.58
CA ILE A 69 -3.48 9.76 -8.74
C ILE A 69 -2.50 8.87 -9.53
N ILE A 70 -2.98 7.88 -10.28
CA ILE A 70 -2.12 7.05 -11.15
C ILE A 70 -1.31 7.92 -12.12
N ASN A 71 -1.97 8.78 -12.89
CA ASN A 71 -1.33 9.66 -13.88
C ASN A 71 -0.31 10.63 -13.26
N SER A 72 -0.45 10.91 -11.96
CA SER A 72 0.51 11.72 -11.22
C SER A 72 1.76 10.92 -10.84
N PHE A 73 1.59 9.65 -10.45
CA PHE A 73 2.68 8.75 -10.08
C PHE A 73 3.45 8.19 -11.28
N GLU A 74 2.83 8.06 -12.46
CA GLU A 74 3.51 7.66 -13.71
C GLU A 74 4.67 8.60 -14.12
N LYS A 75 4.73 9.80 -13.54
CA LYS A 75 5.83 10.76 -13.78
C LYS A 75 7.11 10.44 -13.01
N SER A 76 7.05 9.52 -12.05
CA SER A 76 8.23 9.11 -11.29
C SER A 76 9.03 8.09 -12.09
N GLU A 77 10.32 8.38 -12.34
CA GLU A 77 11.20 7.47 -13.09
C GLU A 77 11.58 6.21 -12.29
N SER A 78 11.51 6.28 -10.96
CA SER A 78 11.93 5.23 -10.02
C SER A 78 10.78 4.40 -9.45
N LEU A 79 9.54 4.67 -9.88
CA LEU A 79 8.33 3.95 -9.49
C LEU A 79 7.68 3.33 -10.73
N GLN A 80 7.44 2.03 -10.66
CA GLN A 80 6.61 1.33 -11.63
C GLN A 80 5.20 1.19 -11.06
N ILE A 81 4.23 1.66 -11.83
CA ILE A 81 2.81 1.54 -11.53
C ILE A 81 2.12 0.84 -12.71
N ALA A 82 1.32 -0.19 -12.41
CA ALA A 82 0.45 -0.83 -13.39
C ALA A 82 -0.97 -0.87 -12.85
N HIS A 83 -1.93 -0.54 -13.70
CA HIS A 83 -3.36 -0.52 -13.36
C HIS A 83 -4.11 -1.47 -14.29
N GLU A 84 -4.97 -2.30 -13.71
CA GLU A 84 -5.89 -3.16 -14.47
C GLU A 84 -7.23 -3.34 -13.74
N TYR A 85 -8.29 -3.51 -14.52
CA TYR A 85 -9.59 -3.92 -13.99
C TYR A 85 -9.61 -5.44 -13.74
N VAL A 86 -10.05 -5.83 -12.56
CA VAL A 86 -10.14 -7.23 -12.12
C VAL A 86 -11.61 -7.61 -11.97
N GLY A 87 -12.14 -8.31 -12.97
CA GLY A 87 -13.58 -8.64 -13.03
C GLY A 87 -14.43 -7.41 -13.35
N THR A 88 -15.64 -7.34 -12.79
CA THR A 88 -16.59 -6.23 -13.05
C THR A 88 -16.62 -5.17 -11.95
N GLU A 89 -16.26 -5.53 -10.72
CA GLU A 89 -16.46 -4.68 -9.54
C GLU A 89 -15.16 -4.11 -8.95
N SER A 90 -13.99 -4.58 -9.40
CA SER A 90 -12.72 -4.25 -8.79
C SER A 90 -11.65 -3.83 -9.80
N GLN A 91 -10.70 -3.07 -9.29
CA GLN A 91 -9.49 -2.62 -9.97
C GLN A 91 -8.28 -2.93 -9.10
N LYS A 92 -7.14 -3.15 -9.75
CA LYS A 92 -5.88 -3.47 -9.12
C LYS A 92 -4.80 -2.50 -9.54
N ILE A 93 -4.06 -2.00 -8.55
CA ILE A 93 -2.85 -1.22 -8.75
C ILE A 93 -1.67 -2.05 -8.28
N THR A 94 -0.69 -2.25 -9.15
CA THR A 94 0.59 -2.90 -8.81
C THR A 94 1.67 -1.83 -8.72
N LEU A 95 2.43 -1.86 -7.63
CA LEU A 95 3.46 -0.89 -7.30
C LEU A 95 4.79 -1.61 -7.05
N ILE A 96 5.84 -1.16 -7.74
CA ILE A 96 7.22 -1.66 -7.62
C ILE A 96 8.19 -0.47 -7.65
N GLY A 97 9.28 -0.55 -6.90
CA GLY A 97 10.28 0.53 -6.82
C GLY A 97 9.95 1.51 -5.70
N LYS A 98 10.45 2.75 -5.80
CA LYS A 98 10.29 3.77 -4.75
C LYS A 98 10.48 5.15 -5.35
N PRO A 99 9.54 6.10 -5.15
CA PRO A 99 9.72 7.47 -5.62
C PRO A 99 10.80 8.21 -4.81
N GLU A 100 11.35 9.28 -5.38
CA GLU A 100 12.22 10.20 -4.65
C GLU A 100 11.48 10.87 -3.49
N SER A 101 12.19 11.20 -2.41
CA SER A 101 11.59 11.74 -1.17
C SER A 101 10.82 13.05 -1.39
N ASP A 102 11.28 13.91 -2.29
CA ASP A 102 10.65 15.21 -2.54
C ASP A 102 9.41 15.09 -3.45
N PHE A 103 9.35 14.03 -4.27
CA PHE A 103 8.23 13.78 -5.18
C PHE A 103 6.88 13.68 -4.45
N LEU A 104 6.85 13.03 -3.29
CA LEU A 104 5.62 12.87 -2.52
C LEU A 104 5.13 14.18 -1.89
N ASN A 105 6.05 15.05 -1.45
CA ASN A 105 5.69 16.35 -0.90
C ASN A 105 5.03 17.23 -1.97
N ASP A 106 5.60 17.25 -3.19
CA ASP A 106 5.03 17.99 -4.31
C ASP A 106 3.66 17.43 -4.77
N LEU A 107 3.48 16.11 -4.70
CA LEU A 107 2.20 15.47 -4.99
C LEU A 107 1.14 15.77 -3.93
N GLU A 108 1.52 15.80 -2.65
CA GLU A 108 0.63 16.07 -1.53
C GLU A 108 -0.05 17.43 -1.69
N GLU A 109 0.73 18.50 -1.89
CA GLU A 109 0.21 19.85 -2.05
C GLU A 109 -0.80 19.97 -3.21
N ARG A 110 -0.61 19.18 -4.27
CA ARG A 110 -1.43 19.23 -5.49
C ARG A 110 -2.65 18.31 -5.45
N LEU A 111 -2.55 17.16 -4.81
CA LEU A 111 -3.58 16.11 -4.84
C LEU A 111 -4.38 16.02 -3.54
N ILE A 112 -3.81 16.44 -2.43
CA ILE A 112 -4.41 16.36 -1.09
C ILE A 112 -4.24 17.69 -0.32
N PRO A 113 -4.71 18.83 -0.88
CA PRO A 113 -4.58 20.13 -0.22
C PRO A 113 -5.28 20.17 1.16
N GLU A 114 -6.22 19.27 1.43
CA GLU A 114 -7.01 19.17 2.66
C GLU A 114 -6.14 18.85 3.88
N LEU A 115 -4.98 18.20 3.70
CA LEU A 115 -4.06 17.95 4.83
C LEU A 115 -3.62 19.27 5.46
N SER A 116 -3.41 20.31 4.64
CA SER A 116 -3.09 21.64 5.13
C SER A 116 -4.25 22.28 5.92
N GLU A 117 -5.49 22.05 5.49
CA GLU A 117 -6.70 22.50 6.18
C GLU A 117 -6.87 21.82 7.54
N LEU A 118 -6.49 20.54 7.63
CA LEU A 118 -6.44 19.77 8.87
C LEU A 118 -5.25 20.15 9.79
N GLN A 119 -4.52 21.22 9.46
CA GLN A 119 -3.32 21.69 10.17
C GLN A 119 -2.16 20.68 10.20
N ILE A 120 -2.18 19.71 9.27
CA ILE A 120 -1.04 18.82 9.04
C ILE A 120 -0.07 19.58 8.14
N LYS A 121 0.84 20.33 8.76
CA LYS A 121 1.74 21.27 8.06
C LYS A 121 2.94 20.62 7.38
N LYS A 122 3.29 19.39 7.78
CA LYS A 122 4.40 18.63 7.22
C LYS A 122 4.17 17.15 7.46
N THR A 123 3.73 16.44 6.44
CA THR A 123 3.60 15.00 6.50
C THR A 123 4.99 14.38 6.43
N TYR A 124 5.24 13.40 7.29
CA TYR A 124 6.43 12.57 7.17
C TYR A 124 6.07 11.32 6.37
N TRP A 125 6.55 11.28 5.13
CA TRP A 125 6.42 10.09 4.28
C TRP A 125 7.54 9.11 4.60
N PRO A 126 7.23 7.83 4.93
CA PRO A 126 8.26 6.82 5.13
C PRO A 126 9.15 6.66 3.91
N ASP A 127 10.44 6.46 4.12
CA ASP A 127 11.43 6.32 3.04
C ASP A 127 11.41 4.91 2.39
N SER A 128 10.24 4.45 1.96
CA SER A 128 10.00 3.13 1.37
C SER A 128 8.80 3.17 0.42
N LEU A 129 8.60 2.12 -0.40
CA LEU A 129 7.42 2.01 -1.27
C LEU A 129 6.09 2.11 -0.52
N PHE A 130 6.09 1.78 0.78
CA PHE A 130 4.91 1.88 1.62
C PHE A 130 4.37 3.32 1.75
N SER A 131 5.19 4.36 1.54
CA SER A 131 4.68 5.73 1.51
C SER A 131 3.74 6.00 0.34
N VAL A 132 3.99 5.37 -0.82
CA VAL A 132 3.07 5.43 -1.97
C VAL A 132 1.74 4.78 -1.60
N VAL A 133 1.78 3.61 -0.98
CA VAL A 133 0.58 2.91 -0.50
C VAL A 133 -0.22 3.80 0.47
N LEU A 134 0.45 4.40 1.46
CA LEU A 134 -0.19 5.33 2.40
C LEU A 134 -0.82 6.52 1.69
N PHE A 135 -0.11 7.10 0.72
CA PHE A 135 -0.63 8.22 -0.07
C PHE A 135 -1.93 7.84 -0.79
N PHE A 136 -1.96 6.68 -1.46
CA PHE A 136 -3.16 6.19 -2.13
C PHE A 136 -4.34 5.96 -1.18
N ILE A 137 -4.08 5.40 0.00
CA ILE A 137 -5.12 5.17 1.02
C ILE A 137 -5.69 6.51 1.49
N ILE A 138 -4.82 7.46 1.85
CA ILE A 138 -5.25 8.79 2.34
C ILE A 138 -6.04 9.51 1.24
N TYR A 139 -5.54 9.51 0.01
CA TYR A 139 -6.23 10.10 -1.14
C TYR A 139 -7.62 9.48 -1.33
N SER A 140 -7.72 8.15 -1.27
CA SER A 140 -8.99 7.44 -1.47
C SER A 140 -10.00 7.74 -0.36
N ILE A 141 -9.56 7.76 0.91
CA ILE A 141 -10.43 8.09 2.05
C ILE A 141 -10.98 9.51 1.91
N LEU A 142 -10.13 10.48 1.59
CA LEU A 142 -10.54 11.88 1.45
C LEU A 142 -11.41 12.10 0.21
N PHE A 143 -11.15 11.38 -0.89
CA PHE A 143 -11.99 11.42 -2.08
C PHE A 143 -13.40 10.90 -1.79
N ILE A 144 -13.52 9.71 -1.21
CA ILE A 144 -14.82 9.11 -0.86
C ILE A 144 -15.58 10.01 0.12
N SER A 145 -14.89 10.56 1.12
CA SER A 145 -15.51 11.44 2.12
C SER A 145 -16.13 12.71 1.49
N LYS A 146 -15.64 13.16 0.32
CA LYS A 146 -16.22 14.29 -0.40
C LYS A 146 -17.45 13.90 -1.19
N GLU A 147 -17.40 12.76 -1.90
CA GLU A 147 -18.56 12.29 -2.68
C GLU A 147 -19.78 12.02 -1.80
N GLU A 148 -19.60 11.63 -0.53
CA GLU A 148 -20.73 11.44 0.40
C GLU A 148 -21.34 12.75 0.93
N LEU A 149 -20.64 13.89 0.79
CA LEU A 149 -21.11 15.20 1.26
C LEU A 149 -21.82 16.03 0.19
N GLU A 150 -21.74 15.62 -1.07
CA GLU A 150 -22.38 16.26 -2.24
C GLU A 150 -23.67 15.54 -2.67
#